data_AF-A0A7V3DXX0-F1
#
_entry.id   AF-A0A7V3DXX0-F1
#
_cell.length_a   1.000
_cell.length_b   1.000
_cell.length_c   1.000
_cell.angle_alpha   90.00
_cell.angle_beta   90.00
_cell.angle_gamma   90.00
#
_symmetry.space_group_name_H-M   'P 1'
#
loop_
_entity.id
_entity.type
_entity.pdbx_description
1 polymer ?
#
loop_
_entity_poly.entity_id
_entity_poly.type
_entity_poly.pdbx_seq_one_letter_code
_entity_poly.pdbx_strand_id
1 'polypeptide(L)'
;LHVGAGTFKPITESNVEDHPMHMESYSITREAAAAINQARREGRRVVCVGTTVVRVLETLALKDPTLKAASGLTDLMITPGFRFQITGAMITNFHLPRSTLLMLVSAFAGHPLTMRAYRAAIEEGYRFYSYGDAMYID
;
A
#
# COMPACT_ATOMS: atom_id res chain seq x y z
N LEU A 1 2.43 -12.46 8.37
CA LEU A 1 1.63 -12.19 7.15
C LEU A 1 1.44 -13.50 6.42
N HIS A 2 0.19 -13.85 6.09
CA HIS A 2 -0.10 -14.93 5.14
C HIS A 2 -0.78 -14.29 3.92
N VAL A 3 -0.08 -14.30 2.79
CA VAL A 3 -0.55 -13.74 1.52
C VAL A 3 -1.10 -14.88 0.66
N GLY A 4 -2.35 -14.77 0.19
CA GLY A 4 -2.91 -15.69 -0.80
C GLY A 4 -2.43 -15.33 -2.21
N ALA A 5 -2.43 -16.29 -3.14
CA ALA A 5 -1.98 -16.11 -4.53
C ALA A 5 -2.71 -15.03 -5.36
N GLY A 6 -3.73 -14.39 -4.79
CA GLY A 6 -4.59 -13.43 -5.47
C GLY A 6 -4.08 -11.99 -5.53
N THR A 7 -3.15 -11.58 -4.66
CA THR A 7 -2.66 -10.18 -4.57
C THR A 7 -2.06 -9.64 -5.89
N PHE A 8 -1.70 -10.52 -6.83
CA PHE A 8 -1.07 -10.17 -8.11
C PHE A 8 -2.00 -10.23 -9.33
N LYS A 9 -3.30 -10.53 -9.16
CA LYS A 9 -4.21 -10.66 -10.30
C LYS A 9 -4.59 -9.28 -10.87
N PRO A 10 -4.63 -9.12 -12.21
CA PRO A 10 -5.13 -7.91 -12.85
C PRO A 10 -6.62 -7.73 -12.59
N ILE A 11 -7.09 -6.47 -12.55
CA ILE A 11 -8.52 -6.17 -12.50
C ILE A 11 -9.14 -6.57 -13.85
N THR A 12 -10.10 -7.47 -13.82
CA THR A 12 -10.80 -7.97 -15.02
C THR A 12 -12.14 -7.29 -15.25
N GLU A 13 -12.64 -6.59 -14.24
CA GLU A 13 -13.95 -5.96 -14.21
C GLU A 13 -13.90 -4.55 -14.79
N SER A 14 -15.02 -4.12 -15.39
CA SER A 14 -15.17 -2.79 -15.95
C SER A 14 -15.28 -1.69 -14.89
N ASN A 15 -15.83 -2.00 -13.72
CA ASN A 15 -15.81 -1.11 -12.56
C ASN A 15 -14.87 -1.68 -11.49
N VAL A 16 -14.07 -0.79 -10.91
CA VAL A 16 -13.11 -1.12 -9.86
C VAL A 16 -13.80 -1.65 -8.60
N GLU A 17 -14.99 -1.14 -8.29
CA GLU A 17 -15.80 -1.52 -7.12
C GLU A 17 -16.29 -2.97 -7.19
N ASP A 18 -16.39 -3.52 -8.41
CA ASP A 18 -16.84 -4.90 -8.64
C ASP A 18 -15.68 -5.92 -8.50
N HIS A 19 -14.43 -5.46 -8.36
CA HIS A 19 -13.27 -6.33 -8.23
C HIS A 19 -13.14 -6.90 -6.81
N PRO A 20 -13.21 -8.23 -6.61
CA PRO A 20 -13.05 -8.81 -5.29
C PRO A 20 -11.60 -8.67 -4.81
N MET A 21 -11.37 -7.80 -3.82
CA MET A 21 -10.06 -7.69 -3.19
C MET A 21 -9.74 -8.96 -2.42
N HIS A 22 -8.55 -9.51 -2.66
CA HIS A 22 -8.06 -10.65 -1.91
C HIS A 22 -7.79 -10.24 -0.45
N MET A 23 -8.41 -10.99 0.47
CA MET A 23 -8.18 -10.84 1.90
C MET A 23 -6.75 -11.22 2.25
N GLU A 24 -6.05 -10.34 2.97
CA GLU A 24 -4.72 -10.59 3.49
C GLU A 24 -4.79 -10.79 5.01
N SER A 25 -4.17 -11.86 5.51
CA SER A 25 -4.08 -12.12 6.94
C SER A 25 -2.87 -11.44 7.54
N TYR A 26 -3.11 -10.56 8.51
CA TYR A 26 -2.08 -9.79 9.20
C TYR A 26 -2.03 -10.08 10.69
N SER A 27 -0.87 -9.76 11.26
CA SER A 27 -0.65 -9.64 12.69
C SER A 27 0.30 -8.48 12.95
N ILE A 28 -0.01 -7.65 13.93
CA ILE A 28 0.83 -6.57 14.44
C ILE A 28 1.07 -6.82 15.93
N THR A 29 2.34 -6.80 16.34
CA THR A 29 2.70 -7.01 17.74
C THR A 29 2.47 -5.75 18.56
N ARG A 30 2.51 -5.88 19.89
CA ARG A 30 2.38 -4.74 20.81
C ARG A 30 3.54 -3.76 20.62
N GLU A 31 4.74 -4.29 20.42
CA GLU A 31 5.98 -3.53 20.26
C GLU A 31 5.92 -2.70 18.97
N ALA A 32 5.51 -3.31 17.86
CA ALA A 32 5.39 -2.62 16.58
C ALA A 32 4.32 -1.51 16.62
N ALA A 33 3.14 -1.80 17.18
CA ALA A 33 2.09 -0.81 17.37
C ALA A 33 2.55 0.37 18.25
N ALA A 34 3.23 0.08 19.37
CA ALA A 34 3.77 1.09 20.26
C ALA A 34 4.83 1.98 19.57
N ALA A 35 5.75 1.38 18.80
CA ALA A 35 6.79 2.10 18.08
C ALA A 35 6.20 3.03 17.00
N ILE A 36 5.21 2.56 16.24
CA ILE A 36 4.52 3.37 15.22
C ILE A 36 3.77 4.53 15.88
N ASN A 37 3.03 4.27 16.96
CA ASN A 37 2.32 5.32 17.69
C ASN A 37 3.29 6.36 18.27
N GLN A 38 4.43 5.93 18.82
CA GLN A 38 5.45 6.85 19.32
C GLN A 38 6.02 7.72 18.20
N ALA A 39 6.35 7.13 17.04
CA ALA A 39 6.82 7.88 15.90
C ALA A 39 5.83 8.97 15.48
N ARG A 40 4.54 8.63 15.39
CA ARG A 40 3.48 9.58 15.04
C ARG A 40 3.31 10.68 16.09
N ARG A 41 3.37 10.35 17.39
CA ARG A 41 3.32 11.35 18.47
C ARG A 41 4.48 12.35 18.42
N GLU A 42 5.65 11.90 18.00
CA GLU A 42 6.85 12.73 17.85
C GLU A 42 6.90 13.47 16.50
N GLY A 43 5.86 13.38 15.67
CA GLY A 43 5.86 13.98 14.33
C GLY A 43 6.82 13.30 13.34
N ARG A 44 7.33 12.10 13.65
CA ARG A 44 8.19 11.34 12.75
C ARG A 44 7.37 10.64 11.67
N ARG A 45 7.94 10.57 10.48
CA ARG A 45 7.36 9.87 9.33
C ARG A 45 7.36 8.36 9.55
N VAL A 46 6.25 7.70 9.19
CA VAL A 46 6.18 6.23 9.11
C VAL A 46 6.39 5.82 7.67
N VAL A 47 7.48 5.08 7.40
CA VAL A 47 7.82 4.59 6.06
C VAL A 47 7.39 3.13 5.94
N CYS A 48 6.40 2.87 5.09
CA CYS A 48 5.89 1.53 4.85
C CYS A 48 6.72 0.82 3.78
N VAL A 49 7.24 -0.37 4.08
CA VAL A 49 7.95 -1.19 3.10
C VAL A 49 6.99 -2.25 2.56
N GLY A 50 6.46 -2.01 1.35
CA GLY A 50 5.47 -2.83 0.69
C GLY A 50 4.03 -2.32 0.85
N THR A 51 3.24 -2.48 -0.21
CA THR A 51 1.82 -2.08 -0.26
C THR A 51 0.95 -2.86 0.72
N THR A 52 1.29 -4.12 1.02
CA THR A 52 0.58 -4.89 2.05
C THR A 52 0.72 -4.25 3.44
N VAL A 53 1.89 -3.70 3.79
CA VAL A 53 2.06 -2.98 5.06
C VAL A 53 1.17 -1.75 5.10
N VAL A 54 1.11 -0.99 4.00
CA VAL A 54 0.21 0.17 3.86
C VAL A 54 -1.24 -0.25 4.13
N ARG A 55 -1.74 -1.29 3.45
CA ARG A 55 -3.13 -1.76 3.63
C ARG A 55 -3.43 -2.15 5.07
N VAL A 56 -2.52 -2.88 5.73
CA VAL A 56 -2.70 -3.30 7.12
C VAL A 56 -2.77 -2.10 8.07
N LEU A 57 -1.82 -1.16 7.96
CA LEU A 57 -1.79 0.00 8.86
C LEU A 57 -3.00 0.91 8.64
N GLU A 58 -3.37 1.17 7.39
CA GLU A 58 -4.55 2.00 7.09
C GLU A 58 -5.86 1.31 7.48
N THR A 59 -5.96 -0.03 7.37
CA THR A 59 -7.12 -0.78 7.87
C THR A 59 -7.29 -0.63 9.38
N LEU A 60 -6.18 -0.69 10.12
CA LEU A 60 -6.22 -0.51 11.57
C LEU A 60 -6.56 0.95 11.93
N ALA A 61 -5.98 1.92 11.20
CA ALA A 61 -6.22 3.35 11.42
C ALA A 61 -7.68 3.75 11.18
N LEU A 62 -8.37 3.11 10.23
CA LEU A 62 -9.80 3.34 10.00
C LEU A 62 -10.68 2.90 11.19
N LYS A 63 -10.20 1.97 12.03
CA LYS A 63 -10.91 1.50 13.23
C LYS A 63 -10.56 2.33 14.45
N ASP A 64 -9.27 2.57 14.67
CA ASP A 64 -8.74 3.37 15.76
C ASP A 64 -7.45 4.05 15.30
N PRO A 65 -7.34 5.38 15.39
CA PRO A 65 -6.12 6.09 15.01
C PRO A 65 -4.93 5.72 15.91
N THR A 66 -5.14 5.15 17.10
CA THR A 66 -4.08 4.61 17.97
C THR A 66 -3.95 3.12 17.78
N LEU A 67 -2.83 2.67 17.20
CA LEU A 67 -2.61 1.25 16.92
C LEU A 67 -2.51 0.42 18.21
N LYS A 68 -3.09 -0.78 18.17
CA LYS A 68 -2.97 -1.80 19.23
C LYS A 68 -2.48 -3.10 18.60
N ALA A 69 -1.92 -4.00 19.41
CA ALA A 69 -1.62 -5.35 18.97
C ALA A 69 -2.90 -6.01 18.47
N ALA A 70 -2.86 -6.58 17.27
CA ALA A 70 -4.04 -7.15 16.62
C ALA A 70 -3.63 -8.18 15.57
N SER A 71 -4.52 -9.13 15.32
CA SER A 71 -4.45 -10.01 14.16
C SER A 71 -5.81 -10.00 13.48
N GLY A 72 -5.85 -10.20 12.17
CA GLY A 72 -7.10 -10.19 11.43
C GLY A 72 -6.90 -10.29 9.94
N LEU A 73 -7.98 -9.98 9.21
CA LEU A 73 -8.00 -9.91 7.77
C LEU A 73 -8.18 -8.46 7.32
N THR A 74 -7.59 -8.12 6.18
CA THR A 74 -7.88 -6.88 5.46
C THR A 74 -8.22 -7.17 4.00
N ASP A 75 -9.34 -6.62 3.56
CA ASP A 75 -9.79 -6.49 2.18
C ASP A 75 -9.74 -5.04 1.70
N LEU A 76 -9.16 -4.12 2.49
CA LEU A 76 -9.17 -2.69 2.22
C LEU A 76 -8.64 -2.40 0.81
N MET A 77 -9.49 -1.79 -0.01
CA MET A 77 -9.14 -1.29 -1.33
C MET A 77 -8.78 0.20 -1.24
N ILE A 78 -7.55 0.55 -1.62
CA ILE A 78 -7.08 1.92 -1.61
C ILE A 78 -7.11 2.47 -3.03
N THR A 79 -7.94 3.48 -3.25
CA THR A 79 -8.19 4.11 -4.55
C THR A 79 -7.93 5.62 -4.48
N PRO A 80 -7.73 6.32 -5.62
CA PRO A 80 -7.53 7.76 -5.61
C PRO A 80 -8.62 8.51 -4.83
N GLY A 81 -8.20 9.41 -3.94
CA GLY A 81 -9.07 10.09 -2.98
C GLY A 81 -9.02 9.52 -1.55
N PHE A 82 -8.36 8.37 -1.35
CA PHE A 82 -8.13 7.80 -0.03
C PHE A 82 -7.26 8.73 0.85
N ARG A 83 -7.63 8.89 2.12
CA ARG A 83 -6.86 9.67 3.10
C ARG A 83 -5.99 8.75 3.95
N PHE A 84 -4.69 8.79 3.72
CA PHE A 84 -3.71 8.05 4.52
C PHE A 84 -3.57 8.69 5.90
N GLN A 85 -3.71 7.87 6.95
CA GLN A 85 -3.68 8.32 8.34
C GLN A 85 -2.35 7.99 9.03
N ILE A 86 -1.68 6.91 8.59
CA ILE A 86 -0.46 6.41 9.22
C ILE A 86 0.72 6.49 8.25
N THR A 87 0.52 6.05 7.02
CA THR A 87 1.57 5.96 6.01
C THR A 87 2.02 7.36 5.61
N GLY A 88 3.27 7.71 5.93
CA GLY A 88 3.88 8.99 5.55
C GLY A 88 4.84 8.91 4.37
N ALA A 89 5.34 7.72 4.06
CA ALA A 89 6.07 7.40 2.83
C ALA A 89 5.95 5.89 2.57
N MET A 90 6.26 5.45 1.35
CA MET A 90 6.35 4.03 1.04
C MET A 90 7.52 3.65 0.15
N ILE A 91 8.02 2.43 0.35
CA ILE A 91 8.91 1.73 -0.56
C ILE A 91 8.12 0.60 -1.21
N THR A 92 8.08 0.54 -2.54
CA THR A 92 7.35 -0.52 -3.26
C THR A 92 7.95 -0.76 -4.64
N ASN A 93 7.57 -1.87 -5.29
CA ASN A 93 8.03 -2.18 -6.64
C ASN A 93 7.23 -1.38 -7.69
N PHE A 94 7.66 -1.45 -8.96
CA PHE A 94 6.81 -1.04 -10.08
C PHE A 94 5.75 -2.10 -10.41
N HIS A 95 4.48 -1.73 -10.26
CA HIS A 95 3.30 -2.58 -10.47
C HIS A 95 2.78 -2.58 -11.91
N LEU A 96 2.08 -3.63 -12.31
CA LEU A 96 1.52 -3.74 -13.66
C LEU A 96 0.44 -2.68 -13.95
N PRO A 97 0.26 -2.26 -15.21
CA PRO A 97 -0.89 -1.46 -15.64
C PRO A 97 -2.20 -2.14 -15.23
N ARG A 98 -3.22 -1.33 -14.88
CA ARG A 98 -4.56 -1.82 -14.48
C ARG A 98 -4.54 -2.81 -13.30
N SER A 99 -3.61 -2.63 -12.36
CA SER A 99 -3.56 -3.37 -11.10
C SER A 99 -4.05 -2.55 -9.91
N THR A 100 -4.61 -3.22 -8.91
CA THR A 100 -5.01 -2.60 -7.63
C THR A 100 -3.82 -1.97 -6.90
N LEU A 101 -2.61 -2.53 -7.06
CA LEU A 101 -1.39 -1.98 -6.49
C LEU A 101 -0.99 -0.66 -7.15
N LEU A 102 -1.11 -0.54 -8.48
CA LEU A 102 -0.91 0.74 -9.17
C LEU A 102 -1.95 1.79 -8.75
N MET A 103 -3.18 1.37 -8.46
CA MET A 103 -4.21 2.25 -7.92
C MET A 103 -3.85 2.77 -6.53
N LEU A 104 -3.35 1.90 -5.63
CA LEU A 104 -2.87 2.30 -4.31
C LEU A 104 -1.72 3.31 -4.43
N VAL A 105 -0.74 3.04 -5.29
CA VAL A 105 0.37 3.97 -5.55
C VAL A 105 -0.14 5.30 -6.12
N SER A 106 -1.13 5.26 -7.02
CA SER A 106 -1.77 6.47 -7.57
C SER A 106 -2.59 7.24 -6.53
N ALA A 107 -3.17 6.55 -5.55
CA ALA A 107 -3.87 7.18 -4.44
C ALA A 107 -2.90 7.92 -3.51
N PHE A 108 -1.71 7.37 -3.31
CA PHE A 108 -0.68 7.96 -2.46
C PHE A 108 0.05 9.12 -3.14
N ALA A 109 0.61 8.91 -4.34
CA ALA A 109 1.44 9.90 -5.03
C ALA A 109 0.64 10.87 -5.92
N GLY A 110 -0.63 10.56 -6.18
CA GLY A 110 -1.44 11.24 -7.19
C GLY A 110 -1.24 10.66 -8.59
N HIS A 111 -2.35 10.35 -9.27
CA HIS A 111 -2.34 9.66 -10.57
C HIS A 111 -1.43 10.31 -11.63
N PRO A 112 -1.47 11.65 -11.87
CA PRO A 112 -0.62 12.27 -12.88
C PRO A 112 0.88 12.11 -12.59
N LEU A 113 1.29 12.20 -11.32
CA LEU A 113 2.69 12.03 -10.92
C LEU A 113 3.14 10.59 -11.10
N THR A 114 2.32 9.63 -10.64
CA THR A 114 2.58 8.19 -10.81
C THR A 114 2.78 7.83 -12.29
N MET A 115 1.90 8.30 -13.19
CA MET A 115 2.03 8.00 -14.62
C MET A 115 3.28 8.61 -15.24
N ARG A 116 3.70 9.80 -14.83
CA ARG A 116 4.97 10.40 -15.28
C ARG A 116 6.18 9.60 -14.81
N ALA A 117 6.22 9.22 -13.53
CA ALA A 117 7.30 8.42 -12.98
C ALA A 117 7.43 7.06 -13.68
N TYR A 118 6.30 6.42 -13.99
CA TYR A 118 6.28 5.16 -14.72
C TYR A 118 6.80 5.27 -16.16
N ARG A 119 6.46 6.35 -16.87
CA ARG A 119 7.00 6.61 -18.21
C ARG A 119 8.50 6.80 -18.17
N ALA A 120 9.00 7.63 -17.26
CA ALA A 120 10.43 7.84 -17.08
C ALA A 120 11.16 6.52 -16.73
N ALA A 121 10.59 5.70 -15.84
CA ALA A 121 11.18 4.40 -15.50
C ALA A 121 11.25 3.45 -16.71
N ILE A 122 10.26 3.47 -17.61
CA ILE A 122 10.30 2.69 -18.86
C ILE A 122 11.38 3.23 -19.80
N GLU A 123 11.46 4.56 -19.98
CA GLU A 123 12.45 5.22 -20.83
C GLU A 123 13.90 4.96 -20.36
N GLU A 124 14.11 4.93 -19.05
CA GLU A 124 15.41 4.66 -18.41
C GLU A 124 15.71 3.16 -18.24
N GLY A 125 14.84 2.26 -18.71
CA GLY A 125 15.08 0.82 -18.71
C GLY A 125 15.01 0.15 -17.33
N TYR A 126 14.23 0.70 -16.39
CA TYR A 126 13.98 0.08 -15.09
C TYR A 126 13.29 -1.28 -15.27
N ARG A 127 13.60 -2.19 -14.36
CA ARG A 127 13.01 -3.53 -14.29
C ARG A 127 11.74 -3.45 -13.44
N PHE A 128 10.64 -4.02 -13.95
CA PHE A 128 9.34 -3.97 -13.28
C PHE A 128 9.04 -5.28 -12.53
N TYR A 129 7.94 -5.29 -11.77
CA TYR A 129 7.36 -6.46 -11.12
C TYR A 129 8.12 -6.97 -9.87
N SER A 130 7.86 -8.20 -9.45
CA SER A 130 8.26 -8.73 -8.13
C SER A 130 9.77 -8.74 -7.86
N TYR A 131 10.58 -8.89 -8.91
CA TYR A 131 12.05 -8.94 -8.81
C TYR A 131 12.73 -7.77 -9.54
N GLY A 132 11.95 -6.75 -9.89
CA GLY A 132 12.44 -5.55 -10.53
C GLY A 132 13.07 -4.57 -9.55
N ASP A 133 13.14 -3.32 -9.98
CA ASP A 133 13.59 -2.20 -9.17
C ASP A 133 12.46 -1.69 -8.26
N ALA A 134 12.84 -0.80 -7.34
CA ALA A 134 11.95 -0.24 -6.34
C ALA A 134 11.76 1.27 -6.52
N MET A 135 10.65 1.76 -5.99
CA MET A 135 10.26 3.16 -5.86
C MET A 135 10.26 3.55 -4.38
N TYR A 136 10.75 4.75 -4.09
CA TYR A 136 10.48 5.46 -2.83
C TYR A 136 9.54 6.63 -3.13
N ILE A 137 8.51 6.80 -2.31
CA ILE A 137 7.48 7.84 -2.48
C ILE A 137 7.24 8.52 -1.13
N ASP A 138 7.29 9.85 -1.10
CA ASP A 138 7.08 10.69 0.10
C ASP A 138 6.31 11.99 -0.15
#